data_AF-A0A2W2A9P0-F1
#
_entry.id   AF-A0A2W2A9P0-F1
#
_cell.length_a   1.000
_cell.length_b   1.000
_cell.length_c   1.000
_cell.angle_alpha   90.00
_cell.angle_beta   90.00
_cell.angle_gamma   90.00
#
_symmetry.space_group_name_H-M   'P 1'
#
loop_
_entity.id
_entity.type
_entity.pdbx_description
1 polymer ?
#
loop_
_entity_poly.entity_id
_entity_poly.type
_entity_poly.pdbx_seq_one_letter_code
_entity_poly.pdbx_strand_id
1 'polypeptide(L)'
;MTNQFTKTVRRYVLAAGITLASVQAFAQTAWPSPEVEQMYQQARNYLTSGNIRQAVVTYQQAIQLAPDIMVLRRDLAQAYQLSGNYVDAYKQLDPVIKSGAADEQCFQLAGASLAAQGEAKKAKSVLSKGIERFPHSGLLYHELGKQYDDVNDEENALKAWVEGIEAEPAYHVNYYEASRTYFISNKIVWAIIYGEIFVNMEQQTPRSNETRKMLLAAYKKLYYTPVTGELPGFGQNKKENISNFETAVKTTYMKLAPVVSDGITTENLIMLRTRFLMEWQTNYAAQYPFTLFKFQDELLRNGNFDVYNQWMFGRADNQQQYDAWNKFHEGEVKAFTAWAGQHRLAPVAADFYNDKKVKDIFPKNKN
;
A
#
# COMPACT_ATOMS: atom_id res chain seq x y z
N MET A 1 46.38 -48.48 24.36
CA MET A 1 46.62 -48.29 25.80
C MET A 1 46.43 -46.81 26.09
N THR A 2 45.19 -46.42 26.44
CA THR A 2 44.80 -45.99 27.80
C THR A 2 45.53 -44.74 28.27
N ASN A 3 44.87 -43.57 28.26
CA ASN A 3 44.14 -43.11 29.44
C ASN A 3 43.25 -41.88 29.16
N GLN A 4 42.05 -41.91 29.75
CA GLN A 4 41.02 -40.87 29.73
C GLN A 4 41.16 -39.91 30.93
N PHE A 5 40.38 -38.81 30.87
CA PHE A 5 39.98 -37.85 31.92
C PHE A 5 40.99 -36.72 32.19
N THR A 6 40.65 -35.43 32.14
CA THR A 6 39.46 -34.75 32.67
C THR A 6 39.08 -33.44 31.94
N LYS A 7 37.79 -33.33 31.60
CA LYS A 7 36.87 -32.18 31.60
C LYS A 7 37.43 -30.74 31.73
N THR A 8 37.19 -29.93 30.69
CA THR A 8 36.75 -28.53 30.85
C THR A 8 35.60 -28.26 29.87
N VAL A 9 34.41 -28.07 30.43
CA VAL A 9 33.17 -27.71 29.71
C VAL A 9 33.24 -26.24 29.35
N ARG A 10 33.31 -25.89 28.05
CA ARG A 10 32.95 -24.56 27.56
C ARG A 10 31.64 -24.66 26.78
N ARG A 11 30.57 -24.21 27.44
CA ARG A 11 29.26 -23.92 26.84
C ARG A 11 29.47 -22.83 25.78
N TYR A 12 29.18 -23.14 24.52
CA TYR A 12 28.83 -22.13 23.53
C TYR A 12 27.32 -22.20 23.34
N VAL A 13 26.63 -21.24 23.97
CA VAL A 13 25.22 -20.94 23.78
C VAL A 13 25.12 -19.99 22.59
N LEU A 14 24.33 -20.41 21.60
CA LEU A 14 23.54 -19.62 20.65
C LEU A 14 24.07 -18.24 20.21
N ALA A 15 24.34 -18.17 18.90
CA ALA A 15 23.80 -17.08 18.09
C ALA A 15 23.32 -17.69 16.78
N ALA A 16 22.16 -18.36 16.83
CA ALA A 16 21.35 -18.57 15.65
C ALA A 16 20.94 -17.18 15.16
N GLY A 17 21.67 -16.67 14.17
CA GLY A 17 21.24 -15.51 13.41
C GLY A 17 19.97 -15.90 12.67
N ILE A 18 18.83 -15.75 13.32
CA ILE A 18 17.53 -15.77 12.67
C ILE A 18 17.47 -14.47 11.89
N THR A 19 18.00 -14.48 10.67
CA THR A 19 17.51 -13.57 9.65
C THR A 19 16.05 -13.94 9.43
N LEU A 20 15.13 -13.17 10.00
CA LEU A 20 13.74 -13.13 9.55
C LEU A 20 13.73 -12.50 8.15
N ALA A 21 14.30 -13.22 7.18
CA ALA A 21 13.88 -13.10 5.82
C ALA A 21 12.55 -13.87 5.78
N SER A 22 11.43 -13.14 5.68
CA SER A 22 10.18 -13.73 5.23
C SER A 22 10.36 -14.16 3.78
N VAL A 23 11.07 -15.27 3.58
CA VAL A 23 10.99 -16.03 2.34
C VAL A 23 9.58 -16.61 2.39
N GLN A 24 8.61 -15.89 1.83
CA GLN A 24 7.45 -16.55 1.28
C GLN A 24 8.03 -17.48 0.21
N ALA A 25 8.29 -18.73 0.60
CA ALA A 25 8.58 -19.78 -0.34
C ALA A 25 7.32 -19.88 -1.20
N PHE A 26 7.35 -19.30 -2.40
CA PHE A 26 6.40 -19.67 -3.44
C PHE A 26 6.61 -21.15 -3.63
N ALA A 27 5.76 -21.96 -3.02
CA ALA A 27 5.79 -23.40 -3.18
C ALA A 27 5.60 -23.65 -4.68
N GLN A 28 6.65 -24.14 -5.34
CA GLN A 28 6.57 -24.58 -6.72
C GLN A 28 5.42 -25.61 -6.77
N THR A 29 4.41 -25.35 -7.60
CA THR A 29 3.29 -26.29 -7.72
C THR A 29 3.84 -27.65 -8.12
N ALA A 30 3.57 -28.66 -7.31
CA ALA A 30 3.95 -30.03 -7.65
C ALA A 30 3.02 -30.52 -8.75
N TRP A 31 3.49 -30.47 -9.99
CA TRP A 31 2.71 -30.92 -11.15
C TRP A 31 2.63 -32.45 -11.17
N PRO A 32 1.43 -33.01 -11.42
CA PRO A 32 1.26 -34.46 -11.48
C PRO A 32 1.91 -35.09 -12.72
N SER A 33 2.13 -34.31 -13.78
CA SER A 33 2.89 -34.74 -14.96
C SER A 33 3.50 -33.53 -15.70
N PRO A 34 4.56 -33.74 -16.52
CA PRO A 34 5.09 -32.71 -17.40
C PRO A 34 4.07 -32.19 -18.42
N GLU A 35 3.12 -33.03 -18.83
CA GLU A 35 2.03 -32.65 -19.74
C GLU A 35 1.12 -31.59 -19.10
N VAL A 36 0.70 -31.78 -17.85
CA VAL A 36 -0.14 -30.81 -17.14
C VAL A 36 0.61 -29.50 -16.91
N GLU A 37 1.90 -29.57 -16.55
CA GLU A 37 2.75 -28.38 -16.44
C GLU A 37 2.83 -27.62 -17.77
N GLN A 38 3.09 -28.33 -18.88
CA GLN A 38 3.16 -27.72 -20.20
C GLN A 38 1.84 -27.06 -20.60
N MET A 39 0.71 -27.71 -20.34
CA MET A 39 -0.62 -27.15 -20.61
C MET A 39 -0.89 -25.91 -19.75
N TYR A 40 -0.50 -25.91 -18.47
CA TYR A 40 -0.58 -24.74 -17.62
C TYR A 40 0.21 -23.56 -18.22
N GLN A 41 1.47 -23.78 -18.57
CA GLN A 41 2.31 -22.73 -19.16
C GLN A 41 1.76 -22.23 -20.50
N GLN A 42 1.24 -23.13 -21.34
CA GLN A 42 0.60 -22.76 -22.60
C GLN A 42 -0.65 -21.90 -22.37
N ALA A 43 -1.51 -22.27 -21.42
CA ALA A 43 -2.71 -21.50 -21.07
C ALA A 43 -2.36 -20.12 -20.51
N ARG A 44 -1.32 -20.02 -19.68
CA ARG A 44 -0.77 -18.74 -19.19
C ARG A 44 -0.30 -17.86 -20.34
N ASN A 45 0.44 -18.42 -21.30
CA ASN A 45 0.91 -17.70 -22.48
C ASN A 45 -0.25 -17.21 -23.37
N TYR A 46 -1.31 -18.01 -23.51
CA TYR A 46 -2.51 -17.56 -24.20
C TYR A 46 -3.18 -16.39 -23.48
N LEU A 47 -3.30 -16.43 -22.15
CA LEU A 47 -3.85 -15.31 -21.36
C LEU A 47 -3.03 -14.03 -21.53
N THR A 48 -1.71 -14.11 -21.38
CA THR A 48 -0.83 -12.92 -21.52
C THR A 48 -0.86 -12.34 -22.93
N SER A 49 -1.16 -13.15 -23.94
CA SER A 49 -1.31 -12.72 -25.34
C SER A 49 -2.72 -12.24 -25.69
N GLY A 50 -3.66 -12.21 -24.73
CA GLY A 50 -5.06 -11.83 -24.96
C GLY A 50 -5.92 -12.91 -25.62
N ASN A 51 -5.38 -14.11 -25.85
CA ASN A 51 -6.09 -15.25 -26.44
C ASN A 51 -6.92 -16.01 -25.40
N ILE A 52 -7.89 -15.31 -24.79
CA ILE A 52 -8.63 -15.79 -23.61
C ILE A 52 -9.38 -17.11 -23.90
N ARG A 53 -9.96 -17.27 -25.10
CA ARG A 53 -10.70 -18.50 -25.46
C ARG A 53 -9.80 -19.74 -25.46
N GLN A 54 -8.62 -19.64 -26.07
CA GLN A 54 -7.65 -20.73 -26.11
C GLN A 54 -7.15 -21.05 -24.70
N ALA A 55 -6.89 -20.03 -23.88
CA ALA A 55 -6.50 -20.25 -22.49
C ALA A 55 -7.56 -21.04 -21.71
N VAL A 56 -8.84 -20.65 -21.82
CA VAL A 56 -9.96 -21.36 -21.17
C VAL A 56 -9.98 -22.84 -21.57
N VAL A 57 -9.89 -23.14 -22.87
CA VAL A 57 -9.90 -24.54 -23.36
C VAL A 57 -8.70 -25.31 -22.81
N THR A 58 -7.49 -24.75 -22.88
CA THR A 58 -6.28 -25.44 -22.40
C THR A 58 -6.31 -25.66 -20.89
N TYR A 59 -6.79 -24.70 -20.09
CA TYR A 59 -7.00 -24.92 -18.66
C TYR A 59 -8.04 -26.00 -18.37
N GLN A 60 -9.16 -26.02 -19.09
CA GLN A 60 -10.17 -27.07 -18.93
C GLN A 60 -9.60 -28.46 -19.19
N GLN A 61 -8.79 -28.61 -20.24
CA GLN A 61 -8.10 -29.87 -20.54
C GLN A 61 -7.10 -30.24 -19.43
N ALA A 62 -6.32 -29.27 -18.92
CA ALA A 62 -5.39 -29.52 -17.82
C ALA A 62 -6.12 -29.97 -16.54
N ILE A 63 -7.29 -29.38 -16.23
CA ILE A 63 -8.12 -29.74 -15.08
C ILE A 63 -8.72 -31.14 -15.23
N GLN A 64 -8.99 -31.62 -16.45
CA GLN A 64 -9.44 -33.00 -16.66
C GLN A 64 -8.35 -34.02 -16.27
N LEU A 65 -7.08 -33.69 -16.53
CA LEU A 65 -5.94 -34.53 -16.15
C LEU A 65 -5.57 -34.40 -14.66
N ALA A 66 -5.81 -33.22 -14.08
CA ALA A 66 -5.39 -32.88 -12.73
C ALA A 66 -6.46 -32.05 -11.99
N PRO A 67 -7.59 -32.67 -11.58
CA PRO A 67 -8.76 -31.95 -11.08
C PRO A 67 -8.57 -31.27 -9.71
N ASP A 68 -7.56 -31.69 -8.94
CA ASP A 68 -7.30 -31.22 -7.57
C ASP A 68 -6.27 -30.09 -7.49
N ILE A 69 -5.67 -29.70 -8.62
CA ILE A 69 -4.67 -28.64 -8.66
C ILE A 69 -5.37 -27.28 -8.60
N MET A 70 -5.30 -26.66 -7.41
CA MET A 70 -5.93 -25.37 -7.13
C MET A 70 -5.56 -24.29 -8.15
N VAL A 71 -4.28 -24.17 -8.52
CA VAL A 71 -3.79 -23.11 -9.43
C VAL A 71 -4.44 -23.19 -10.82
N LEU A 72 -4.76 -24.39 -11.31
CA LEU A 72 -5.45 -24.55 -12.60
C LEU A 72 -6.86 -23.96 -12.54
N ARG A 73 -7.60 -24.24 -11.45
CA ARG A 73 -8.96 -23.72 -11.25
C ARG A 73 -8.98 -22.23 -10.99
N ARG A 74 -8.03 -21.72 -10.21
CA ARG A 74 -7.85 -20.29 -9.93
C ARG A 74 -7.58 -19.51 -11.22
N ASP A 75 -6.61 -19.96 -12.02
CA ASP A 75 -6.22 -19.25 -13.23
C ASP A 75 -7.26 -19.41 -14.37
N LEU A 76 -8.01 -20.53 -14.40
CA LEU A 76 -9.21 -20.65 -15.24
C LEU A 76 -10.31 -19.67 -14.81
N ALA A 77 -10.53 -19.49 -13.50
CA ALA A 77 -11.50 -18.51 -13.01
C ALA A 77 -11.11 -17.08 -13.40
N GLN A 78 -9.82 -16.74 -13.36
CA GLN A 78 -9.31 -15.48 -13.88
C GLN A 78 -9.58 -15.33 -15.39
N ALA A 79 -9.33 -16.38 -16.19
CA ALA A 79 -9.66 -16.37 -17.61
C ALA A 79 -11.17 -16.14 -17.87
N TYR A 80 -12.03 -16.77 -17.07
CA TYR A 80 -13.47 -16.53 -17.12
C TYR A 80 -13.84 -15.09 -16.77
N GLN A 81 -13.25 -14.49 -15.73
CA GLN A 81 -13.48 -13.09 -15.39
C GLN A 81 -13.09 -12.14 -16.53
N LEU A 82 -11.93 -12.35 -17.15
CA LEU A 82 -11.46 -11.54 -18.29
C LEU A 82 -12.39 -11.64 -19.51
N SER A 83 -13.14 -12.73 -19.63
CA SER A 83 -14.17 -12.90 -20.67
C SER A 83 -15.59 -12.51 -20.22
N GLY A 84 -15.76 -11.97 -19.01
CA GLY A 84 -17.05 -11.58 -18.44
C GLY A 84 -17.92 -12.73 -17.93
N ASN A 85 -17.40 -13.97 -17.90
CA ASN A 85 -18.12 -15.17 -17.49
C ASN A 85 -18.02 -15.41 -15.97
N TYR A 86 -18.53 -14.47 -15.18
CA TYR A 86 -18.38 -14.46 -13.71
C TYR A 86 -19.00 -15.68 -13.01
N VAL A 87 -20.11 -16.19 -13.54
CA VAL A 87 -20.78 -17.40 -13.02
C VAL A 87 -19.83 -18.60 -13.09
N ASP A 88 -19.19 -18.83 -14.24
CA ASP A 88 -18.29 -19.95 -14.43
C ASP A 88 -16.98 -19.78 -13.67
N ALA A 89 -16.51 -18.53 -13.53
CA ALA A 89 -15.39 -18.22 -12.64
C ALA A 89 -15.67 -18.67 -11.20
N TYR A 90 -16.83 -18.31 -10.64
CA TYR A 90 -17.19 -18.75 -9.28
C TYR A 90 -17.36 -20.27 -9.18
N LYS A 91 -17.95 -20.93 -10.20
CA LYS A 91 -18.07 -22.40 -10.23
C LYS A 91 -16.72 -23.13 -10.13
N GLN A 92 -15.64 -22.54 -10.67
CA GLN A 92 -14.31 -23.13 -10.53
C GLN A 92 -13.70 -22.92 -9.14
N LEU A 93 -14.04 -21.82 -8.46
CA LEU A 93 -13.46 -21.44 -7.17
C LEU A 93 -14.19 -22.04 -5.97
N ASP A 94 -15.52 -22.20 -6.04
CA ASP A 94 -16.33 -22.77 -4.97
C ASP A 94 -15.83 -24.14 -4.45
N PRO A 95 -15.50 -25.14 -5.30
CA PRO A 95 -14.96 -26.40 -4.81
C PRO A 95 -13.57 -26.26 -4.16
N VAL A 96 -12.74 -25.35 -4.64
CA VAL A 96 -11.40 -25.07 -4.09
C VAL A 96 -11.49 -24.43 -2.70
N ILE A 97 -12.45 -23.53 -2.52
CA ILE A 97 -12.73 -22.90 -1.22
C ILE A 97 -13.26 -23.96 -0.24
N LYS A 98 -14.20 -24.80 -0.68
CA LYS A 98 -14.80 -25.86 0.15
C LYS A 98 -13.82 -26.96 0.56
N SER A 99 -12.87 -27.32 -0.32
CA SER A 99 -11.82 -28.30 0.02
C SER A 99 -10.79 -27.75 1.00
N GLY A 100 -10.78 -26.43 1.21
CA GLY A 100 -9.78 -25.77 2.02
C GLY A 100 -8.42 -25.66 1.33
N ALA A 101 -8.32 -25.85 0.01
CA ALA A 101 -7.08 -25.65 -0.74
C ALA A 101 -6.89 -24.20 -1.24
N ALA A 102 -7.91 -23.35 -1.10
CA ALA A 102 -7.89 -21.96 -1.56
C ALA A 102 -6.78 -21.13 -0.89
N ASP A 103 -6.12 -20.32 -1.71
CA ASP A 103 -5.27 -19.20 -1.29
C ASP A 103 -6.08 -17.89 -1.27
N GLU A 104 -5.44 -16.79 -0.89
CA GLU A 104 -6.06 -15.47 -0.87
C GLU A 104 -6.58 -15.03 -2.26
N GLN A 105 -5.89 -15.38 -3.34
CA GLN A 105 -6.31 -15.03 -4.70
C GLN A 105 -7.60 -15.77 -5.10
N CYS A 106 -7.79 -17.02 -4.66
CA CYS A 106 -9.07 -17.71 -4.84
C CYS A 106 -10.23 -16.96 -4.17
N PHE A 107 -10.04 -16.46 -2.95
CA PHE A 107 -11.07 -15.66 -2.26
C PHE A 107 -11.30 -14.31 -2.94
N GLN A 108 -10.23 -13.65 -3.40
CA GLN A 108 -10.29 -12.40 -4.18
C GLN A 108 -11.15 -12.58 -5.44
N LEU A 109 -10.80 -13.56 -6.28
CA LEU A 109 -11.50 -13.83 -7.53
C LEU A 109 -12.94 -14.27 -7.28
N ALA A 110 -13.20 -15.04 -6.22
CA ALA A 110 -14.56 -15.48 -5.89
C ALA A 110 -15.43 -14.30 -5.44
N GLY A 111 -14.89 -13.43 -4.58
CA GLY A 111 -15.54 -12.19 -4.15
C GLY A 111 -15.87 -11.29 -5.33
N ALA A 112 -14.89 -10.98 -6.19
CA ALA A 112 -15.07 -10.16 -7.37
C ALA A 112 -16.06 -10.76 -8.39
N SER A 113 -16.03 -12.08 -8.60
CA SER A 113 -17.00 -12.76 -9.46
C SER A 113 -18.43 -12.69 -8.92
N LEU A 114 -18.63 -12.83 -7.61
CA LEU A 114 -19.96 -12.68 -7.00
C LEU A 114 -20.44 -11.23 -7.07
N ALA A 115 -19.55 -10.27 -6.83
CA ALA A 115 -19.86 -8.85 -6.95
C ALA A 115 -20.37 -8.48 -8.35
N ALA A 116 -19.66 -8.94 -9.38
CA ALA A 116 -20.04 -8.70 -10.78
C ALA A 116 -21.35 -9.39 -11.18
N GLN A 117 -21.82 -10.38 -10.42
CA GLN A 117 -23.13 -11.01 -10.56
C GLN A 117 -24.25 -10.26 -9.82
N GLY A 118 -23.94 -9.14 -9.14
CA GLY A 118 -24.88 -8.43 -8.26
C GLY A 118 -25.07 -9.08 -6.89
N GLU A 119 -24.29 -10.12 -6.56
CA GLU A 119 -24.40 -10.90 -5.33
C GLU A 119 -23.54 -10.31 -4.20
N ALA A 120 -23.65 -9.00 -3.97
CA ALA A 120 -22.77 -8.24 -3.06
C ALA A 120 -22.71 -8.80 -1.63
N LYS A 121 -23.82 -9.35 -1.10
CA LYS A 121 -23.83 -10.00 0.21
C LYS A 121 -22.97 -11.26 0.25
N LYS A 122 -23.02 -12.08 -0.80
CA LYS A 122 -22.20 -13.29 -0.91
C LYS A 122 -20.73 -12.93 -1.13
N ALA A 123 -20.45 -11.92 -1.95
CA ALA A 123 -19.11 -11.40 -2.18
C ALA A 123 -18.42 -11.02 -0.87
N LYS A 124 -19.09 -10.18 -0.06
CA LYS A 124 -18.59 -9.79 1.28
C LYS A 124 -18.38 -10.99 2.20
N SER A 125 -19.33 -11.93 2.24
CA SER A 125 -19.20 -13.13 3.07
C SER A 125 -18.00 -14.01 2.67
N VAL A 126 -17.75 -14.18 1.36
CA VAL A 126 -16.59 -14.94 0.87
C VAL A 126 -15.29 -14.23 1.22
N LEU A 127 -15.22 -12.90 1.03
CA LEU A 127 -14.04 -12.11 1.38
C LEU A 127 -13.76 -12.13 2.89
N SER A 128 -14.78 -12.00 3.75
CA SER A 128 -14.62 -12.10 5.21
C SER A 128 -14.07 -13.47 5.63
N LYS A 129 -14.56 -14.57 5.04
CA LYS A 129 -13.99 -15.92 5.27
C LYS A 129 -12.53 -16.02 4.80
N GLY A 130 -12.22 -15.36 3.69
CA GLY A 130 -10.85 -15.24 3.20
C GLY A 130 -9.96 -14.54 4.22
N ILE A 131 -10.40 -13.41 4.78
CA ILE A 131 -9.68 -12.63 5.81
C ILE A 131 -9.51 -13.44 7.10
N GLU A 132 -10.54 -14.18 7.54
CA GLU A 132 -10.42 -15.08 8.71
C GLU A 132 -9.31 -16.12 8.52
N ARG A 133 -9.11 -16.60 7.29
CA ARG A 133 -8.08 -17.58 6.94
C ARG A 133 -6.71 -16.96 6.65
N PHE A 134 -6.70 -15.76 6.07
CA PHE A 134 -5.52 -15.01 5.67
C PHE A 134 -5.57 -13.60 6.29
N PRO A 135 -5.41 -13.49 7.63
CA PRO A 135 -5.60 -12.23 8.35
C PRO A 135 -4.52 -11.17 8.03
N HIS A 136 -3.45 -11.57 7.33
CA HIS A 136 -2.36 -10.70 6.87
C HIS A 136 -2.41 -10.44 5.36
N SER A 137 -3.58 -10.58 4.73
CA SER A 137 -3.78 -10.35 3.30
C SER A 137 -4.36 -8.98 3.04
N GLY A 138 -3.50 -8.00 2.76
CA GLY A 138 -3.91 -6.65 2.36
C GLY A 138 -4.76 -6.66 1.09
N LEU A 139 -4.52 -7.63 0.20
CA LEU A 139 -5.34 -7.91 -0.97
C LEU A 139 -6.81 -8.16 -0.65
N LEU A 140 -7.11 -8.99 0.36
CA LEU A 140 -8.49 -9.31 0.71
C LEU A 140 -9.21 -8.15 1.40
N TYR A 141 -8.49 -7.41 2.25
CA TYR A 141 -9.00 -6.17 2.82
C TYR A 141 -9.29 -5.11 1.74
N HIS A 142 -8.44 -5.01 0.72
CA HIS A 142 -8.67 -4.14 -0.43
C HIS A 142 -9.97 -4.48 -1.16
N GLU A 143 -10.16 -5.74 -1.53
CA GLU A 143 -11.39 -6.17 -2.20
C GLU A 143 -12.61 -5.96 -1.33
N LEU A 144 -12.52 -6.24 -0.02
CA LEU A 144 -13.63 -6.01 0.90
C LEU A 144 -13.99 -4.51 0.96
N GLY A 145 -12.99 -3.63 1.03
CA GLY A 145 -13.20 -2.19 0.99
C GLY A 145 -13.87 -1.74 -0.30
N LYS A 146 -13.44 -2.27 -1.45
CA LYS A 146 -14.08 -2.05 -2.75
C LYS A 146 -15.56 -2.49 -2.75
N GLN A 147 -15.90 -3.61 -2.12
CA GLN A 147 -17.30 -4.06 -2.02
C GLN A 147 -18.19 -3.13 -1.19
N TYR A 148 -17.61 -2.39 -0.23
CA TYR A 148 -18.32 -1.34 0.51
C TYR A 148 -18.41 -0.05 -0.31
N ASP A 149 -17.34 0.33 -1.00
CA ASP A 149 -17.28 1.51 -1.85
C ASP A 149 -18.28 1.43 -3.02
N ASP A 150 -18.41 0.26 -3.66
CA ASP A 150 -19.38 -0.01 -4.74
C ASP A 150 -20.85 0.25 -4.32
N VAL A 151 -21.15 0.25 -3.02
CA VAL A 151 -22.47 0.56 -2.46
C VAL A 151 -22.51 1.91 -1.70
N ASN A 152 -21.50 2.76 -1.89
CA ASN A 152 -21.30 4.06 -1.24
C ASN A 152 -21.22 3.99 0.30
N ASP A 153 -20.75 2.86 0.85
CA ASP A 153 -20.49 2.69 2.27
C ASP A 153 -19.03 3.10 2.57
N GLU A 154 -18.76 4.40 2.44
CA GLU A 154 -17.41 4.99 2.55
C GLU A 154 -16.75 4.70 3.92
N GLU A 155 -17.56 4.61 4.99
CA GLU A 155 -17.08 4.31 6.34
C GLU A 155 -16.47 2.91 6.41
N ASN A 156 -17.21 1.89 5.97
CA ASN A 156 -16.69 0.52 5.99
C ASN A 156 -15.63 0.28 4.93
N ALA A 157 -15.69 0.99 3.79
CA ALA A 157 -14.64 0.95 2.78
C ALA A 157 -13.30 1.43 3.35
N LEU A 158 -13.28 2.62 3.95
CA LEU A 158 -12.09 3.18 4.59
C LEU A 158 -11.58 2.30 5.72
N LYS A 159 -12.49 1.78 6.55
CA LYS A 159 -12.13 0.86 7.64
C LYS A 159 -11.39 -0.36 7.11
N ALA A 160 -11.92 -1.02 6.07
CA ALA A 160 -11.31 -2.20 5.48
C ALA A 160 -9.91 -1.90 4.91
N TRP A 161 -9.74 -0.79 4.18
CA TRP A 161 -8.43 -0.41 3.65
C TRP A 161 -7.42 -0.08 4.76
N VAL A 162 -7.85 0.59 5.82
CA VAL A 162 -7.00 0.91 6.98
C VAL A 162 -6.60 -0.36 7.74
N GLU A 163 -7.52 -1.31 7.93
CA GLU A 163 -7.19 -2.63 8.49
C GLU A 163 -6.25 -3.42 7.57
N GLY A 164 -6.41 -3.30 6.25
CA GLY A 164 -5.51 -3.88 5.26
C GLY A 164 -4.10 -3.31 5.30
N ILE A 165 -3.94 -2.02 5.60
CA ILE A 165 -2.63 -1.37 5.82
C ILE A 165 -1.94 -1.96 7.05
N GLU A 166 -2.67 -2.17 8.14
CA GLU A 166 -2.10 -2.79 9.36
C GLU A 166 -1.73 -4.27 9.13
N ALA A 167 -2.62 -5.00 8.44
CA ALA A 167 -2.48 -6.41 8.16
C ALA A 167 -1.29 -6.72 7.24
N GLU A 168 -1.12 -5.92 6.18
CA GLU A 168 -0.05 -6.06 5.20
C GLU A 168 0.45 -4.67 4.72
N PRO A 169 1.39 -4.04 5.45
CA PRO A 169 1.94 -2.73 5.10
C PRO A 169 2.65 -2.67 3.73
N ALA A 170 3.01 -3.82 3.16
CA ALA A 170 3.60 -3.93 1.83
C ALA A 170 2.57 -3.88 0.70
N TYR A 171 1.27 -3.99 1.00
CA TYR A 171 0.21 -3.95 0.00
C TYR A 171 -0.24 -2.50 -0.28
N HIS A 172 0.44 -1.86 -1.22
CA HIS A 172 0.34 -0.41 -1.50
C HIS A 172 -1.05 0.06 -1.94
N VAL A 173 -1.89 -0.80 -2.51
CA VAL A 173 -3.19 -0.39 -3.05
C VAL A 173 -4.15 0.07 -1.94
N ASN A 174 -4.01 -0.46 -0.71
CA ASN A 174 -4.81 0.03 0.42
C ASN A 174 -4.45 1.48 0.78
N TYR A 175 -3.18 1.87 0.68
CA TYR A 175 -2.75 3.25 0.89
C TYR A 175 -3.32 4.19 -0.17
N TYR A 176 -3.37 3.74 -1.43
CA TYR A 176 -3.97 4.51 -2.52
C TYR A 176 -5.43 4.86 -2.21
N GLU A 177 -6.26 3.85 -1.91
CA GLU A 177 -7.68 4.09 -1.65
C GLU A 177 -7.91 4.88 -0.35
N ALA A 178 -7.23 4.50 0.74
CA ALA A 178 -7.35 5.22 2.01
C ALA A 178 -6.93 6.69 1.88
N SER A 179 -5.85 7.00 1.15
CA SER A 179 -5.38 8.37 0.97
C SER A 179 -6.37 9.26 0.21
N ARG A 180 -7.03 8.72 -0.82
CA ARG A 180 -8.09 9.40 -1.58
C ARG A 180 -9.30 9.68 -0.70
N THR A 181 -9.75 8.68 0.04
CA THR A 181 -10.91 8.81 0.92
C THR A 181 -10.65 9.78 2.06
N TYR A 182 -9.44 9.77 2.66
CA TYR A 182 -9.03 10.78 3.64
C TYR A 182 -8.94 12.19 3.05
N PHE A 183 -8.50 12.33 1.80
CA PHE A 183 -8.45 13.63 1.13
C PHE A 183 -9.85 14.22 0.91
N ILE A 184 -10.82 13.39 0.49
CA ILE A 184 -12.21 13.80 0.26
C ILE A 184 -12.90 14.14 1.59
N SER A 185 -12.66 13.35 2.63
CA SER A 185 -13.21 13.56 3.97
C SER A 185 -12.46 14.58 4.85
N ASN A 186 -11.53 15.33 4.24
CA ASN A 186 -10.77 16.41 4.87
C ASN A 186 -9.85 15.98 6.06
N LYS A 187 -9.48 14.70 6.12
CA LYS A 187 -8.45 14.16 7.02
C LYS A 187 -7.08 14.26 6.39
N ILE A 188 -6.61 15.49 6.26
CA ILE A 188 -5.48 15.87 5.40
C ILE A 188 -4.15 15.22 5.80
N VAL A 189 -3.89 15.00 7.10
CA VAL A 189 -2.63 14.39 7.56
C VAL A 189 -2.47 12.97 6.99
N TRP A 190 -3.50 12.14 7.12
CA TRP A 190 -3.46 10.77 6.58
C TRP A 190 -3.48 10.74 5.06
N ALA A 191 -4.16 11.70 4.41
CA ALA A 191 -4.09 11.85 2.96
C ALA A 191 -2.64 12.10 2.47
N ILE A 192 -1.89 12.96 3.16
CA ILE A 192 -0.48 13.25 2.85
C ILE A 192 0.38 12.00 3.10
N ILE A 193 0.28 11.42 4.29
CA ILE A 193 1.14 10.30 4.69
C ILE A 193 0.90 9.06 3.82
N TYR A 194 -0.34 8.62 3.69
CA TYR A 194 -0.66 7.40 2.92
C TYR A 194 -0.49 7.61 1.42
N GLY A 195 -0.83 8.81 0.90
CA GLY A 195 -0.58 9.11 -0.51
C GLY A 195 0.91 9.09 -0.85
N GLU A 196 1.76 9.59 0.05
CA GLU A 196 3.20 9.58 -0.16
C GLU A 196 3.80 8.16 -0.07
N ILE A 197 3.35 7.35 0.89
CA ILE A 197 3.74 5.94 0.97
C ILE A 197 3.38 5.21 -0.33
N PHE A 198 2.15 5.39 -0.81
CA PHE A 198 1.69 4.81 -2.07
C PHE A 198 2.59 5.19 -3.25
N VAL A 199 2.89 6.48 -3.45
CA VAL A 199 3.71 6.95 -4.58
C VAL A 199 5.13 6.40 -4.52
N ASN A 200 5.68 6.15 -3.33
CA ASN A 200 7.00 5.54 -3.18
C ASN A 200 7.02 4.06 -3.55
N MET A 201 5.94 3.33 -3.24
CA MET A 201 5.82 1.89 -3.53
C MET A 201 5.42 1.65 -4.99
N GLU A 202 4.56 2.50 -5.54
CA GLU A 202 4.15 2.50 -6.94
C GLU A 202 4.44 3.85 -7.58
N GLN A 203 5.54 3.91 -8.35
CA GLN A 203 6.12 5.17 -8.78
C GLN A 203 5.65 5.66 -10.16
N GLN A 204 5.41 4.75 -11.10
CA GLN A 204 5.35 5.05 -12.53
C GLN A 204 4.02 4.61 -13.17
N THR A 205 2.90 4.98 -12.56
CA THR A 205 1.56 4.71 -13.11
C THR A 205 0.71 5.99 -13.21
N PRO A 206 -0.37 5.98 -14.00
CA PRO A 206 -1.31 7.10 -14.06
C PRO A 206 -1.83 7.48 -12.66
N ARG A 207 -2.20 6.49 -11.84
CA ARG A 207 -2.67 6.73 -10.48
C ARG A 207 -1.59 7.33 -9.57
N SER A 208 -0.31 6.97 -9.71
CA SER A 208 0.78 7.67 -9.00
C SER A 208 0.85 9.16 -9.36
N ASN A 209 0.67 9.50 -10.63
CA ASN A 209 0.67 10.89 -11.09
C ASN A 209 -0.53 11.68 -10.56
N GLU A 210 -1.69 11.03 -10.47
CA GLU A 210 -2.88 11.60 -9.85
C GLU A 210 -2.68 11.80 -8.34
N THR A 211 -2.09 10.83 -7.63
CA THR A 211 -1.79 10.97 -6.21
C THR A 211 -0.78 12.09 -5.96
N ARG A 212 0.25 12.29 -6.79
CA ARG A 212 1.16 13.46 -6.67
C ARG A 212 0.42 14.80 -6.71
N LYS A 213 -0.55 14.94 -7.63
CA LYS A 213 -1.42 16.13 -7.70
C LYS A 213 -2.29 16.26 -6.45
N MET A 214 -2.86 15.16 -5.98
CA MET A 214 -3.63 15.12 -4.74
C MET A 214 -2.79 15.51 -3.52
N LEU A 215 -1.54 15.06 -3.42
CA LEU A 215 -0.63 15.43 -2.34
C LEU A 215 -0.36 16.93 -2.32
N LEU A 216 -0.06 17.53 -3.48
CA LEU A 216 0.09 18.99 -3.57
C LEU A 216 -1.19 19.72 -3.15
N ALA A 217 -2.37 19.23 -3.57
CA ALA A 217 -3.65 19.76 -3.14
C ALA A 217 -3.93 19.54 -1.64
N ALA A 218 -3.43 18.46 -1.05
CA ALA A 218 -3.56 18.16 0.37
C ALA A 218 -2.73 19.15 1.20
N TYR A 219 -1.49 19.44 0.80
CA TYR A 219 -0.70 20.52 1.42
C TYR A 219 -1.39 21.89 1.28
N LYS A 220 -2.00 22.18 0.13
CA LYS A 220 -2.83 23.38 -0.03
C LYS A 220 -4.00 23.39 0.97
N LYS A 221 -4.79 22.32 1.07
CA LYS A 221 -5.90 22.24 2.03
C LYS A 221 -5.43 22.37 3.49
N LEU A 222 -4.25 21.86 3.84
CA LEU A 222 -3.69 21.93 5.20
C LEU A 222 -3.55 23.38 5.69
N TYR A 223 -3.19 24.31 4.80
CA TYR A 223 -2.96 25.73 5.13
C TYR A 223 -4.06 26.70 4.66
N TYR A 224 -4.85 26.34 3.65
CA TYR A 224 -5.90 27.21 3.08
C TYR A 224 -7.32 26.92 3.55
N THR A 225 -7.54 25.92 4.39
CA THR A 225 -8.82 25.81 5.10
C THR A 225 -8.94 27.06 5.99
N PRO A 226 -10.04 27.85 5.93
CA PRO A 226 -10.18 29.02 6.77
C PRO A 226 -10.09 28.54 8.21
N VAL A 227 -8.94 28.76 8.82
CA VAL A 227 -8.75 28.51 10.23
C VAL A 227 -9.72 29.48 10.89
N THR A 228 -10.74 28.95 11.56
CA THR A 228 -11.69 29.74 12.36
C THR A 228 -11.00 30.43 13.55
N GLY A 229 -9.68 30.37 13.63
CA GLY A 229 -8.81 31.19 14.46
C GLY A 229 -7.58 31.61 13.65
N GLU A 230 -7.02 32.76 13.95
CA GLU A 230 -5.83 33.31 13.30
C GLU A 230 -4.72 32.26 13.11
N LEU A 231 -4.08 32.26 11.94
CA LEU A 231 -2.83 31.52 11.72
C LEU A 231 -1.84 31.95 12.82
N PRO A 232 -1.30 31.02 13.62
CA PRO A 232 -0.40 31.40 14.70
C PRO A 232 0.82 32.13 14.12
N GLY A 233 1.06 33.35 14.59
CA GLY A 233 2.30 34.07 14.33
C GLY A 233 3.51 33.26 14.79
N PHE A 234 4.64 33.46 14.13
CA PHE A 234 5.91 32.81 14.46
C PHE A 234 6.18 32.90 15.98
N GLY A 235 6.35 31.76 16.66
CA GLY A 235 6.70 31.72 18.08
C GLY A 235 5.55 31.75 19.10
N GLN A 236 4.28 31.74 18.70
CA GLN A 236 3.17 31.61 19.66
C GLN A 236 3.00 30.14 20.14
N ASN A 237 3.62 29.84 21.28
CA ASN A 237 3.44 28.58 22.00
C ASN A 237 2.09 28.54 22.75
N LYS A 238 0.97 28.37 22.04
CA LYS A 238 -0.20 27.73 22.68
C LYS A 238 0.20 26.29 22.97
N LYS A 239 0.13 25.87 24.24
CA LYS A 239 0.26 24.45 24.63
C LYS A 239 -0.91 23.68 24.00
N GLU A 240 -0.76 23.26 22.76
CA GLU A 240 -1.68 22.31 22.14
C GLU A 240 -1.54 20.96 22.85
N ASN A 241 -2.67 20.37 23.23
CA ASN A 241 -2.69 19.06 23.86
C ASN A 241 -2.46 17.98 22.80
N ILE A 242 -1.19 17.62 22.59
CA ILE A 242 -0.79 16.58 21.64
C ILE A 242 -1.21 15.23 22.21
N SER A 243 -2.34 14.72 21.75
CA SER A 243 -2.96 13.50 22.27
C SER A 243 -2.56 12.24 21.50
N ASN A 244 -2.16 12.37 20.24
CA ASN A 244 -1.82 11.25 19.36
C ASN A 244 -0.87 11.66 18.22
N PHE A 245 -0.45 10.67 17.43
CA PHE A 245 0.44 10.83 16.28
C PHE A 245 -0.08 11.87 15.27
N GLU A 246 -1.35 11.77 14.86
CA GLU A 246 -1.95 12.67 13.86
C GLU A 246 -1.89 14.14 14.33
N THR A 247 -2.21 14.38 15.61
CA THR A 247 -2.14 15.72 16.21
C THR A 247 -0.70 16.21 16.25
N ALA A 248 0.27 15.36 16.63
CA ALA A 248 1.69 15.73 16.63
C ALA A 248 2.16 16.16 15.23
N VAL A 249 1.82 15.38 14.19
CA VAL A 249 2.16 15.71 12.80
C VAL A 249 1.51 17.03 12.38
N LYS A 250 0.21 17.19 12.63
CA LYS A 250 -0.54 18.40 12.28
C LYS A 250 0.05 19.63 12.97
N THR A 251 0.22 19.59 14.29
CA THR A 251 0.78 20.69 15.08
C THR A 251 2.18 21.08 14.59
N THR A 252 3.01 20.11 14.23
CA THR A 252 4.35 20.37 13.68
C THR A 252 4.28 21.13 12.36
N TYR A 253 3.42 20.70 11.42
CA TYR A 253 3.20 21.44 10.18
C TYR A 253 2.58 22.83 10.40
N MET A 254 1.61 22.97 11.31
CA MET A 254 0.95 24.26 11.57
C MET A 254 1.91 25.31 12.14
N LYS A 255 2.85 24.90 13.01
CA LYS A 255 3.93 25.79 13.49
C LYS A 255 4.82 26.34 12.38
N LEU A 256 4.91 25.61 11.26
CA LEU A 256 5.71 25.96 10.10
C LEU A 256 4.90 26.70 9.02
N ALA A 257 3.64 27.09 9.29
CA ALA A 257 2.82 27.85 8.33
C ALA A 257 3.52 29.09 7.73
N PRO A 258 4.35 29.86 8.46
CA PRO A 258 5.07 31.00 7.88
C PRO A 258 6.07 30.62 6.77
N VAL A 259 6.49 29.36 6.66
CA VAL A 259 7.41 28.89 5.59
C VAL A 259 6.73 28.90 4.22
N VAL A 260 5.40 28.86 4.20
CA VAL A 260 4.58 28.74 3.00
C VAL A 260 3.63 29.93 2.83
N SER A 261 3.92 31.08 3.46
CA SER A 261 3.10 32.29 3.39
C SER A 261 2.86 32.76 1.97
N ASP A 262 3.86 32.57 1.11
CA ASP A 262 3.87 33.07 -0.27
C ASP A 262 3.28 32.06 -1.26
N GLY A 263 2.87 30.89 -0.77
CA GLY A 263 2.27 29.84 -1.59
C GLY A 263 2.78 28.44 -1.27
N ILE A 264 2.00 27.45 -1.71
CA ILE A 264 2.41 26.04 -1.71
C ILE A 264 2.95 25.70 -3.10
N THR A 265 4.24 25.95 -3.29
CA THR A 265 5.05 25.54 -4.46
C THR A 265 6.02 24.43 -4.07
N THR A 266 6.65 23.81 -5.06
CA THR A 266 7.65 22.74 -4.84
C THR A 266 8.81 23.22 -3.97
N GLU A 267 9.31 24.43 -4.19
CA GLU A 267 10.41 25.06 -3.44
C GLU A 267 10.02 25.31 -1.98
N ASN A 268 8.83 25.86 -1.76
CA ASN A 268 8.33 26.11 -0.42
C ASN A 268 8.03 24.80 0.33
N LEU A 269 7.59 23.75 -0.39
CA LEU A 269 7.43 22.41 0.17
C LEU A 269 8.77 21.76 0.53
N ILE A 270 9.83 21.93 -0.24
CA ILE A 270 11.18 21.47 0.13
C ILE A 270 11.58 22.08 1.47
N MET A 271 11.45 23.40 1.62
CA MET A 271 11.78 24.10 2.86
C MET A 271 10.90 23.64 4.03
N LEU A 272 9.58 23.57 3.82
CA LEU A 272 8.60 23.16 4.82
C LEU A 272 8.91 21.75 5.34
N ARG A 273 9.10 20.81 4.41
CA ARG A 273 9.32 19.40 4.74
C ARG A 273 10.69 19.18 5.38
N THR A 274 11.71 19.93 4.97
CA THR A 274 13.03 19.92 5.65
C THR A 274 12.88 20.34 7.11
N ARG A 275 12.21 21.46 7.37
CA ARG A 275 11.97 21.93 8.75
C ARG A 275 11.08 20.99 9.54
N PHE A 276 10.06 20.39 8.90
CA PHE A 276 9.23 19.37 9.53
C PHE A 276 10.07 18.20 10.05
N LEU A 277 10.99 17.67 9.24
CA LEU A 277 11.86 16.56 9.65
C LEU A 277 12.75 16.94 10.83
N MET A 278 13.33 18.16 10.82
CA MET A 278 14.15 18.64 11.93
C MET A 278 13.36 18.77 13.23
N GLU A 279 12.17 19.35 13.17
CA GLU A 279 11.26 19.48 14.32
C GLU A 279 10.77 18.11 14.80
N TRP A 280 10.42 17.21 13.87
CA TRP A 280 9.96 15.86 14.18
C TRP A 280 11.05 15.04 14.85
N GLN A 281 12.28 15.09 14.32
CA GLN A 281 13.42 14.36 14.87
C GLN A 281 13.75 14.78 16.30
N THR A 282 13.61 16.07 16.58
CA THR A 282 13.91 16.64 17.91
C THR A 282 12.81 16.31 18.92
N ASN A 283 11.54 16.36 18.52
CA ASN A 283 10.42 16.38 19.47
C ASN A 283 9.62 15.07 19.54
N TYR A 284 9.56 14.29 18.45
CA TYR A 284 8.58 13.20 18.32
C TYR A 284 9.14 11.88 17.80
N ALA A 285 10.26 11.85 17.09
CA ALA A 285 10.76 10.63 16.46
C ALA A 285 11.05 9.48 17.45
N ALA A 286 11.42 9.80 18.69
CA ALA A 286 11.61 8.80 19.75
C ALA A 286 10.28 8.20 20.25
N GLN A 287 9.22 9.00 20.30
CA GLN A 287 7.88 8.57 20.72
C GLN A 287 7.13 7.87 19.58
N TYR A 288 7.32 8.35 18.36
CA TYR A 288 6.62 7.94 17.15
C TYR A 288 7.61 7.58 16.03
N PRO A 289 8.39 6.49 16.18
CA PRO A 289 9.22 5.99 15.09
C PRO A 289 8.33 5.64 13.88
N PHE A 290 8.58 6.28 12.74
CA PHE A 290 7.73 6.11 11.55
C PHE A 290 8.59 6.00 10.29
N THR A 291 8.42 4.91 9.53
CA THR A 291 9.31 4.52 8.43
C THR A 291 9.40 5.57 7.32
N LEU A 292 8.28 6.21 6.94
CA LEU A 292 8.29 7.27 5.94
C LEU A 292 9.18 8.45 6.35
N PHE A 293 9.11 8.88 7.62
CA PHE A 293 9.89 10.02 8.10
C PHE A 293 11.38 9.68 8.26
N LYS A 294 11.69 8.44 8.64
CA LYS A 294 13.08 7.94 8.64
C LYS A 294 13.65 7.91 7.22
N PHE A 295 12.88 7.40 6.26
CA PHE A 295 13.26 7.39 4.84
C PHE A 295 13.50 8.81 4.30
N GLN A 296 12.65 9.77 4.65
CA GLN A 296 12.84 11.18 4.31
C GLN A 296 14.08 11.81 4.97
N ASP A 297 14.37 11.48 6.23
CA ASP A 297 15.60 11.91 6.92
C ASP A 297 16.85 11.31 6.27
N GLU A 298 16.81 10.05 5.83
CA GLU A 298 17.88 9.42 5.04
C GLU A 298 18.09 10.15 3.70
N LEU A 299 17.01 10.48 2.99
CA LEU A 299 17.08 11.30 1.77
C LEU A 299 17.76 12.64 2.05
N LEU A 300 17.44 13.30 3.17
CA LEU A 300 18.03 14.58 3.56
C LEU A 300 19.53 14.46 3.86
N ARG A 301 19.93 13.46 4.65
CA ARG A 301 21.35 13.22 5.00
C ARG A 301 22.21 12.86 3.80
N ASN A 302 21.62 12.19 2.80
CA ASN A 302 22.32 11.79 1.59
C ASN A 302 22.26 12.84 0.46
N GLY A 303 21.70 14.02 0.71
CA GLY A 303 21.59 15.08 -0.30
C GLY A 303 20.59 14.80 -1.42
N ASN A 304 19.72 13.81 -1.27
CA ASN A 304 18.73 13.39 -2.26
C ASN A 304 17.36 14.06 -2.06
N PHE A 305 17.16 14.79 -0.95
CA PHE A 305 15.84 15.27 -0.56
C PHE A 305 15.25 16.32 -1.52
N ASP A 306 16.07 17.20 -2.07
CA ASP A 306 15.61 18.23 -3.02
C ASP A 306 15.12 17.56 -4.31
N VAL A 307 15.91 16.66 -4.88
CA VAL A 307 15.55 15.87 -6.08
C VAL A 307 14.31 15.02 -5.82
N TYR A 308 14.20 14.41 -4.65
CA TYR A 308 13.04 13.63 -4.23
C TYR A 308 11.75 14.47 -4.22
N ASN A 309 11.82 15.69 -3.69
CA ASN A 309 10.68 16.60 -3.65
C ASN A 309 10.34 17.14 -5.04
N GLN A 310 11.32 17.40 -5.90
CA GLN A 310 11.09 17.74 -7.30
C GLN A 310 10.39 16.59 -8.03
N TRP A 311 10.84 15.36 -7.83
CA TRP A 311 10.19 14.15 -8.36
C TRP A 311 8.75 13.97 -7.83
N MET A 312 8.50 14.33 -6.57
CA MET A 312 7.19 14.21 -5.94
C MET A 312 6.20 15.28 -6.40
N PHE A 313 6.63 16.55 -6.47
CA PHE A 313 5.73 17.69 -6.63
C PHE A 313 5.98 18.52 -7.89
N GLY A 314 7.21 18.60 -8.39
CA GLY A 314 7.61 19.56 -9.42
C GLY A 314 6.70 19.51 -10.65
N ARG A 315 6.47 18.32 -11.20
CA ARG A 315 5.56 18.15 -12.36
C ARG A 315 4.09 18.47 -12.03
N ALA A 316 3.64 18.15 -10.82
CA ALA A 316 2.26 18.39 -10.39
C ALA A 316 1.98 19.87 -10.10
N ASP A 317 3.02 20.61 -9.69
CA ASP A 317 2.99 22.04 -9.41
C ASP A 317 3.12 22.87 -10.69
N ASN A 318 4.21 22.65 -11.45
CA ASN A 318 4.46 23.32 -12.72
C ASN A 318 5.31 22.45 -13.66
N GLN A 319 4.65 21.83 -14.64
CA GLN A 319 5.32 20.96 -15.61
C GLN A 319 6.44 21.67 -16.39
N GLN A 320 6.25 22.92 -16.82
CA GLN A 320 7.24 23.64 -17.62
C GLN A 320 8.51 23.93 -16.80
N GLN A 321 8.35 24.37 -15.55
CA GLN A 321 9.48 24.62 -14.65
C GLN A 321 10.19 23.31 -14.28
N TYR A 322 9.44 22.24 -14.03
CA TYR A 322 10.02 20.92 -13.76
C TYR A 322 10.82 20.37 -14.96
N ASP A 323 10.29 20.50 -16.18
CA ASP A 323 10.98 20.06 -17.40
C ASP A 323 12.26 20.88 -17.64
N ALA A 324 12.26 22.17 -17.28
CA ALA A 324 13.47 23.00 -17.30
C ALA A 324 14.47 22.62 -16.21
N TRP A 325 14.00 22.42 -14.96
CA TRP A 325 14.81 22.01 -13.82
C TRP A 325 15.55 20.70 -14.10
N ASN A 326 14.86 19.70 -14.66
CA ASN A 326 15.46 18.41 -15.00
C ASN A 326 16.64 18.52 -15.98
N LYS A 327 16.61 19.46 -16.93
CA LYS A 327 17.72 19.66 -17.88
C LYS A 327 19.00 20.15 -17.20
N PHE A 328 18.88 20.90 -16.12
CA PHE A 328 20.02 21.42 -15.36
C PHE A 328 20.48 20.47 -14.25
N HIS A 329 19.66 19.48 -13.86
CA HIS A 329 19.93 18.55 -12.75
C HIS A 329 19.96 17.09 -13.20
N GLU A 330 20.24 16.81 -14.49
CA GLU A 330 20.22 15.44 -15.02
C GLU A 330 21.13 14.47 -14.23
N GLY A 331 22.29 14.94 -13.77
CA GLY A 331 23.22 14.15 -12.98
C GLY A 331 22.63 13.73 -11.62
N GLU A 332 22.01 14.69 -10.93
CA GLU A 332 21.36 14.47 -9.64
C GLU A 332 20.13 13.57 -9.77
N VAL A 333 19.32 13.75 -10.83
CA VAL A 333 18.17 12.89 -11.13
C VAL A 333 18.61 11.45 -11.39
N LYS A 334 19.70 11.24 -12.14
CA LYS A 334 20.27 9.91 -12.39
C LYS A 334 20.79 9.28 -11.08
N ALA A 335 21.49 10.06 -10.26
CA ALA A 335 21.99 9.60 -8.97
C ALA A 335 20.86 9.21 -8.01
N PHE A 336 19.82 10.06 -7.89
CA PHE A 336 18.62 9.77 -7.10
C PHE A 336 17.90 8.52 -7.61
N THR A 337 17.74 8.35 -8.92
CA THR A 337 17.09 7.17 -9.50
C THR A 337 17.86 5.88 -9.15
N ALA A 338 19.19 5.91 -9.23
CA ALA A 338 20.03 4.78 -8.83
C ALA A 338 19.92 4.49 -7.33
N TRP A 339 19.95 5.53 -6.50
CA TRP A 339 19.79 5.42 -5.05
C TRP A 339 18.43 4.84 -4.66
N ALA A 340 17.33 5.38 -5.21
CA ALA A 340 15.96 4.94 -4.96
C ALA A 340 15.71 3.50 -5.43
N GLY A 341 16.45 3.03 -6.44
CA GLY A 341 16.42 1.62 -6.86
C GLY A 341 16.91 0.65 -5.78
N GLN A 342 17.84 1.10 -4.93
CA GLN A 342 18.45 0.30 -3.86
C GLN A 342 17.83 0.56 -2.48
N HIS A 343 17.23 1.74 -2.28
CA HIS A 343 16.67 2.19 -1.01
C HIS A 343 15.16 2.40 -1.18
N ARG A 344 14.42 1.30 -1.29
CA ARG A 344 12.96 1.38 -1.43
C ARG A 344 12.33 1.58 -0.05
N LEU A 345 11.35 2.47 0.03
CA LEU A 345 10.49 2.58 1.20
C LEU A 345 9.77 1.23 1.43
N ALA A 346 9.91 0.69 2.63
CA ALA A 346 9.27 -0.55 3.07
C ALA A 346 8.54 -0.30 4.39
N PRO A 347 7.25 0.11 4.36
CA PRO A 347 6.47 0.31 5.57
C PRO A 347 6.38 -0.98 6.41
N VAL A 348 6.24 -0.82 7.73
CA VAL A 348 6.15 -1.96 8.67
C VAL A 348 4.91 -1.85 9.53
N ALA A 349 4.47 -2.97 10.13
CA ALA A 349 3.25 -2.97 10.95
C ALA A 349 3.35 -2.04 12.17
N ALA A 350 4.57 -1.81 12.67
CA ALA A 350 4.84 -0.87 13.75
C ALA A 350 4.57 0.61 13.38
N ASP A 351 4.43 0.94 12.09
CA ASP A 351 4.07 2.28 11.63
C ASP A 351 2.58 2.60 11.85
N PHE A 352 1.77 1.63 12.30
CA PHE A 352 0.33 1.77 12.38
C PHE A 352 -0.13 2.64 13.57
N TYR A 353 -0.05 3.97 13.39
CA TYR A 353 -0.53 4.97 14.36
C TYR A 353 -1.94 5.49 14.08
N ASN A 354 -2.59 4.98 13.03
CA ASN A 354 -3.96 5.35 12.70
C ASN A 354 -4.92 4.73 13.72
N ASP A 355 -5.80 5.55 14.30
CA ASP A 355 -6.67 5.12 15.40
C ASP A 355 -7.92 4.36 14.93
N LYS A 356 -8.06 4.14 13.62
CA LYS A 356 -9.20 3.46 12.96
C LYS A 356 -10.56 4.11 13.23
N LYS A 357 -10.61 5.33 13.78
CA LYS A 357 -11.87 6.01 14.08
C LYS A 357 -12.43 6.67 12.82
N VAL A 358 -13.17 5.89 12.04
CA VAL A 358 -13.74 6.33 10.76
C VAL A 358 -15.19 6.83 10.83
N LYS A 359 -15.91 6.50 11.91
CA LYS A 359 -17.36 6.69 12.05
C LYS A 359 -17.86 8.13 11.94
N ASP A 360 -17.03 9.10 12.32
CA ASP A 360 -17.41 10.51 12.37
C ASP A 360 -16.69 11.35 11.29
N ILE A 361 -16.02 10.67 10.34
CA ILE A 361 -15.26 11.31 9.27
C ILE A 361 -16.16 11.74 8.10
N PHE A 362 -17.25 11.00 7.87
CA PHE A 362 -18.17 11.25 6.77
C PHE A 362 -19.43 11.98 7.28
N PRO A 363 -19.91 13.00 6.56
CA PRO A 363 -21.17 13.64 6.91
C PRO A 363 -22.29 12.59 6.81
N LYS A 364 -23.08 12.43 7.89
CA LYS A 364 -24.28 11.59 7.83
C LYS A 364 -25.23 12.19 6.81
N ASN A 365 -25.49 11.45 5.73
CA ASN A 365 -26.60 11.76 4.84
C ASN A 365 -27.87 11.78 5.70
N LYS A 366 -28.39 12.99 5.96
CA LYS A 366 -29.73 13.15 6.48
C LYS A 366 -30.67 12.76 5.34
N ASN A 367 -31.12 11.50 5.35
CA ASN A 367 -32.24 11.07 4.53
C ASN A 367 -33.52 11.78 4.97
#